data_AF-A0A2T4YMX4-F1
#
_entry.id   AF-A0A2T4YMX4-F1
#
_cell.length_a   1.000
_cell.length_b   1.000
_cell.length_c   1.000
_cell.angle_alpha   90.00
_cell.angle_beta   90.00
_cell.angle_gamma   90.00
#
_symmetry.space_group_name_H-M   'P 1'
#
loop_
_entity.id
_entity.type
_entity.pdbx_description
1 polymer ?
#
loop_
_entity_poly.entity_id
_entity_poly.type
_entity_poly.pdbx_seq_one_letter_code
_entity_poly.pdbx_strand_id
1 'polypeptide(L)'
;MTGYTEFRQSGSCLIAWQGPTPVAQIAWDAAESGWYINFLSVEQPQLLAPLLSKFRKLWRRSGKPTLSFHASPDNQVIGRLIGILGAQCSADLYTIVDLDHQSRKKNHEQDRERTL
;
A
#
# COMPACT_ATOMS: atom_id res chain seq x y z
N MET A 1 -0.16 6.62 30.60
CA MET A 1 0.15 5.36 29.90
C MET A 1 -0.16 5.55 28.42
N THR A 2 0.85 5.75 27.58
CA THR A 2 0.67 5.79 26.13
C THR A 2 0.51 4.36 25.63
N GLY A 3 -0.69 3.98 25.19
CA GLY A 3 -0.97 2.64 24.68
C GLY A 3 -0.06 2.31 23.51
N TYR A 4 0.77 1.28 23.67
CA TYR A 4 1.61 0.77 22.57
C TYR A 4 0.69 0.32 21.43
N THR A 5 0.95 0.83 20.21
CA THR A 5 0.16 0.44 19.03
C THR A 5 0.83 -0.76 18.36
N GLU A 6 0.10 -1.87 18.31
CA GLU A 6 0.55 -3.10 17.66
C GLU A 6 -0.02 -3.24 16.27
N PHE A 7 0.79 -3.69 15.32
CA PHE A 7 0.34 -3.92 13.95
C PHE A 7 0.38 -5.42 13.65
N ARG A 8 -0.77 -6.00 13.34
CA ARG A 8 -0.92 -7.44 13.10
C ARG A 8 -1.46 -7.66 11.70
N GLN A 9 -0.79 -8.52 10.94
CA GLN A 9 -1.29 -9.00 9.66
C GLN A 9 -2.19 -10.22 9.89
N SER A 10 -3.36 -10.25 9.25
CA SER A 10 -4.27 -11.39 9.25
C SER A 10 -4.82 -11.59 7.84
N GLY A 11 -4.27 -12.56 7.10
CA GLY A 11 -4.59 -12.74 5.68
C GLY A 11 -4.21 -11.51 4.85
N SER A 12 -5.12 -11.07 3.98
CA SER A 12 -4.99 -9.86 3.15
C SER A 12 -5.45 -8.59 3.90
N CYS A 13 -5.11 -8.50 5.18
CA CYS A 13 -5.48 -7.39 6.04
C CYS A 13 -4.35 -7.06 7.03
N LEU A 14 -4.15 -5.77 7.28
CA LEU A 14 -3.25 -5.23 8.27
C LEU A 14 -4.04 -4.34 9.23
N ILE A 15 -3.99 -4.67 10.52
CA ILE A 15 -4.79 -4.00 11.56
C ILE A 15 -3.84 -3.42 12.61
N ALA A 16 -4.09 -2.18 13.01
CA ALA A 16 -3.48 -1.52 14.16
C ALA A 16 -4.38 -1.71 15.40
N TRP A 17 -3.79 -2.16 16.50
CA TRP A 17 -4.46 -2.44 17.77
C TRP A 17 -3.87 -1.56 18.87
N GLN A 18 -4.72 -1.04 19.75
CA GLN A 18 -4.34 -0.44 21.02
C GLN A 18 -5.01 -1.25 22.14
N GLY A 19 -4.25 -2.13 22.77
CA GLY A 19 -4.82 -3.15 23.66
C GLY A 19 -5.77 -4.08 22.88
N PRO A 20 -7.00 -4.33 23.37
CA PRO A 20 -7.98 -5.20 22.70
C PRO A 20 -8.77 -4.49 21.60
N THR A 21 -8.54 -3.20 21.35
CA THR A 21 -9.35 -2.40 20.42
C THR A 21 -8.62 -2.23 19.07
N PRO A 22 -9.23 -2.62 17.94
CA PRO A 22 -8.72 -2.27 16.62
C PRO A 22 -9.02 -0.78 16.35
N VAL A 23 -8.01 -0.02 15.94
CA VAL A 23 -8.10 1.45 15.80
C VAL A 23 -7.77 1.95 14.39
N ALA A 24 -7.20 1.08 13.54
CA ALA A 24 -7.04 1.34 12.12
C ALA A 24 -6.87 0.02 11.35
N GLN A 25 -7.28 -0.02 10.09
CA GLN A 25 -7.26 -1.21 9.26
C GLN A 25 -7.08 -0.85 7.78
N ILE A 26 -6.29 -1.66 7.08
CA ILE A 26 -6.23 -1.67 5.63
C ILE A 26 -6.36 -3.11 5.13
N ALA A 27 -7.27 -3.35 4.19
CA ALA A 27 -7.45 -4.64 3.54
C ALA A 27 -7.28 -4.50 2.02
N TRP A 28 -6.86 -5.59 1.40
CA TRP A 28 -6.57 -5.63 -0.03
C TRP A 28 -6.96 -6.96 -0.65
N ASP A 29 -7.21 -6.93 -1.96
CA ASP A 29 -7.41 -8.10 -2.79
C ASP A 29 -6.24 -8.29 -3.76
N ALA A 30 -6.11 -9.50 -4.30
CA ALA A 30 -5.25 -9.74 -5.44
C ALA A 30 -5.88 -9.12 -6.70
N ALA A 31 -5.05 -8.44 -7.49
CA ALA A 31 -5.41 -7.91 -8.81
C ALA A 31 -4.45 -8.46 -9.87
N GLU A 32 -4.84 -8.42 -11.15
CA GLU A 32 -4.06 -8.98 -12.26
C GLU A 32 -2.59 -8.53 -12.25
N SER A 33 -2.37 -7.22 -12.09
CA SER A 33 -1.04 -6.62 -12.06
C SER A 33 -0.50 -6.33 -10.66
N GLY A 34 -1.27 -6.59 -9.58
CA GLY A 34 -0.83 -6.15 -8.26
C GLY A 34 -1.78 -6.40 -7.10
N TRP A 35 -1.85 -5.45 -6.18
CA TRP A 35 -2.80 -5.43 -5.07
C TRP A 35 -3.84 -4.34 -5.29
N TYR A 36 -5.07 -4.59 -4.84
CA TYR A 36 -6.15 -3.61 -4.87
C TYR A 36 -6.62 -3.34 -3.44
N ILE A 37 -6.53 -2.10 -2.96
CA ILE A 37 -7.06 -1.73 -1.64
C ILE A 37 -8.57 -1.63 -1.75
N ASN A 38 -9.28 -2.53 -1.09
CA ASN A 38 -10.75 -2.56 -1.06
C ASN A 38 -11.33 -1.85 0.18
N PHE A 39 -10.51 -1.66 1.22
CA PHE A 39 -10.95 -1.07 2.48
C PHE A 39 -9.80 -0.37 3.22
N LEU A 40 -10.08 0.84 3.69
CA LEU A 40 -9.21 1.61 4.59
C LEU A 40 -10.09 2.30 5.62
N SER A 41 -9.87 1.99 6.90
CA SER A 41 -10.51 2.66 8.03
C SER A 41 -9.46 3.09 9.03
N VAL A 42 -9.55 4.34 9.51
CA VAL A 42 -8.62 4.89 10.49
C VAL A 42 -9.41 5.74 11.48
N GLU A 43 -9.63 5.22 12.68
CA GLU A 43 -10.36 5.96 13.73
C GLU A 43 -9.50 7.09 14.32
N GLN A 44 -8.19 6.88 14.35
CA GLN A 44 -7.21 7.81 14.90
C GLN A 44 -6.29 8.35 13.77
N PRO A 45 -6.48 9.58 13.27
CA PRO A 45 -5.78 10.11 12.09
C PRO A 45 -4.25 10.02 12.15
N GLN A 46 -3.66 10.09 13.35
CA GLN A 46 -2.22 9.94 13.57
C GLN A 46 -1.67 8.55 13.19
N LEU A 47 -2.53 7.53 13.11
CA LEU A 47 -2.16 6.16 12.74
C LEU A 47 -2.13 5.93 11.23
N LEU A 48 -2.64 6.86 10.42
CA LEU A 48 -2.66 6.72 8.96
C LEU A 48 -1.24 6.54 8.39
N ALA A 49 -0.32 7.44 8.71
CA ALA A 49 1.04 7.38 8.19
C ALA A 49 1.80 6.08 8.58
N PRO A 50 1.82 5.64 9.87
CA PRO A 50 2.49 4.39 10.23
C PRO A 50 1.80 3.15 9.65
N LEU A 51 0.46 3.14 9.52
CA LEU A 51 -0.28 2.06 8.85
C LEU A 51 0.13 1.94 7.39
N LEU A 52 0.12 3.04 6.65
CA LEU A 52 0.52 3.07 5.24
C LEU A 52 2.00 2.70 5.04
N SER A 53 2.88 3.13 5.93
CA SER A 53 4.30 2.77 5.89
C SER A 53 4.51 1.25 6.03
N LYS A 54 3.82 0.61 6.97
CA LYS A 54 3.89 -0.84 7.16
C LYS A 54 3.25 -1.60 6.01
N PHE A 55 2.09 -1.15 5.54
CA PHE A 55 1.43 -1.73 4.37
C PHE A 55 2.29 -1.65 3.11
N ARG A 56 2.91 -0.50 2.82
CA ARG A 56 3.84 -0.33 1.69
C ARG A 56 5.00 -1.33 1.75
N LYS A 57 5.55 -1.59 2.93
CA LYS A 57 6.62 -2.59 3.11
C LYS A 57 6.12 -4.01 2.81
N LEU A 58 4.90 -4.35 3.21
CA LEU A 58 4.28 -5.65 2.89
C LEU A 58 4.08 -5.80 1.38
N TRP A 59 3.48 -4.79 0.74
CA TRP A 59 3.27 -4.79 -0.70
C TRP A 59 4.58 -4.93 -1.47
N ARG A 60 5.62 -4.17 -1.14
CA ARG A 60 6.95 -4.30 -1.78
C ARG A 60 7.57 -5.68 -1.63
N ARG A 61 7.42 -6.31 -0.46
CA ARG A 61 7.89 -7.69 -0.23
C ARG A 61 7.12 -8.73 -1.04
N SER A 62 5.87 -8.45 -1.42
CA SER A 62 5.09 -9.34 -2.28
C SER A 62 5.61 -9.40 -3.73
N GLY A 63 6.49 -8.46 -4.13
CA GLY A 63 7.02 -8.37 -5.49
C GLY A 63 6.00 -7.94 -6.54
N LYS A 64 4.80 -7.53 -6.12
CA LYS A 64 3.74 -7.05 -7.01
C LYS A 64 4.07 -5.62 -7.50
N PRO A 65 3.99 -5.35 -8.82
CA PRO A 65 4.44 -4.09 -9.38
C PRO A 65 3.45 -2.94 -9.21
N THR A 66 2.15 -3.23 -8.98
CA THR A 66 1.12 -2.20 -8.84
C THR A 66 0.35 -2.30 -7.53
N LEU A 67 -0.12 -1.15 -7.07
CA LEU A 67 -1.06 -1.01 -5.97
C LEU A 67 -2.15 -0.03 -6.42
N SER A 68 -3.39 -0.47 -6.45
CA SER A 68 -4.51 0.34 -6.95
C SER A 68 -5.61 0.49 -5.92
N PHE A 69 -6.41 1.56 -6.00
CA PHE A 69 -7.55 1.78 -5.12
C PHE A 69 -8.54 2.78 -5.74
N HIS A 70 -9.83 2.63 -5.44
CA HIS A 70 -10.86 3.62 -5.77
C HIS A 70 -11.08 4.57 -4.61
N ALA A 71 -11.38 5.82 -4.95
CA ALA A 71 -11.35 6.89 -3.97
C ALA A 71 -12.14 8.11 -4.46
N SER A 72 -13.07 8.61 -3.64
CA SER A 72 -13.79 9.85 -3.97
C SER A 72 -12.83 11.05 -4.00
N PRO A 73 -12.91 11.93 -5.02
CA PRO A 73 -12.07 13.14 -5.11
C PRO A 73 -12.10 14.01 -3.85
N ASP A 74 -13.22 14.02 -3.13
CA ASP A 74 -13.43 14.87 -1.94
C ASP A 74 -12.83 14.28 -0.65
N ASN A 75 -12.33 13.05 -0.69
CA ASN A 75 -11.81 12.40 0.50
C ASN A 75 -10.34 12.81 0.75
N GLN A 76 -10.14 13.69 1.74
CA GLN A 76 -8.86 14.31 2.09
C GLN A 76 -7.75 13.32 2.48
N VAL A 77 -8.10 12.08 2.87
CA VAL A 77 -7.14 11.00 3.17
C VAL A 77 -6.43 10.54 1.89
N ILE A 78 -7.10 10.64 0.75
CA ILE A 78 -6.59 10.24 -0.57
C ILE A 78 -5.52 11.21 -1.05
N GLY A 79 -5.70 12.52 -0.86
CA GLY A 79 -4.68 13.51 -1.20
C GLY A 79 -3.34 13.21 -0.51
N ARG A 80 -3.37 12.73 0.74
CA ARG A 80 -2.17 12.30 1.48
C ARG A 80 -1.62 10.95 0.98
N LEU A 81 -2.48 9.99 0.66
CA LEU A 81 -2.08 8.72 0.02
C LEU A 81 -1.35 8.96 -1.31
N ILE A 82 -1.91 9.79 -2.19
CA ILE A 82 -1.33 10.17 -3.47
C ILE A 82 0.00 10.89 -3.25
N GLY A 83 0.05 11.87 -2.35
CA GLY A 83 1.27 12.63 -2.04
C GLY A 83 2.40 11.79 -1.45
N ILE A 84 2.08 10.73 -0.68
CA ILE A 84 3.07 9.83 -0.07
C ILE A 84 3.52 8.71 -1.03
N LEU A 85 2.64 8.27 -1.93
CA LEU A 85 2.86 7.09 -2.76
C LEU A 85 3.15 7.38 -4.23
N GLY A 86 2.87 8.60 -4.73
CA GLY A 86 3.11 8.98 -6.13
C GLY A 86 2.15 8.30 -7.11
N ALA A 87 0.84 8.29 -6.79
CA ALA A 87 -0.17 7.61 -7.60
C ALA A 87 -0.50 8.37 -8.89
N GLN A 88 -0.73 7.64 -9.97
CA GLN A 88 -1.38 8.12 -11.19
C GLN A 88 -2.90 7.88 -11.08
N CYS A 89 -3.72 8.85 -11.51
CA CYS A 89 -5.18 8.75 -11.47
C CYS A 89 -5.77 8.67 -12.88
N SER A 90 -6.68 7.74 -13.11
CA SER A 90 -7.50 7.65 -14.32
C SER A 90 -8.89 7.13 -13.95
N ALA A 91 -9.96 7.85 -14.29
CA ALA A 91 -11.35 7.46 -14.03
C ALA A 91 -11.59 6.98 -12.57
N ASP A 92 -11.20 7.79 -11.59
CA ASP A 92 -11.32 7.54 -10.14
C ASP A 92 -10.54 6.32 -9.59
N LEU A 93 -9.78 5.64 -10.46
CA LEU A 93 -8.81 4.63 -10.08
C LEU A 93 -7.44 5.26 -9.90
N TYR A 94 -6.95 5.22 -8.66
CA TYR A 94 -5.59 5.60 -8.32
C TYR A 94 -4.71 4.37 -8.39
N THR A 95 -3.64 4.42 -9.18
CA THR A 95 -2.67 3.34 -9.32
C THR A 95 -1.27 3.85 -9.01
N ILE A 96 -0.59 3.14 -8.13
CA ILE A 96 0.81 3.36 -7.76
C ILE A 96 1.63 2.25 -8.41
N VAL A 97 2.69 2.64 -9.10
CA VAL A 97 3.64 1.71 -9.71
C VAL A 97 4.90 1.68 -8.83
N ASP A 98 5.37 0.48 -8.44
CA ASP A 98 6.65 0.36 -7.76
C ASP A 98 7.78 0.57 -8.77
N LEU A 99 8.27 1.81 -8.85
CA LEU A 99 9.34 2.19 -9.78
C LEU A 99 10.65 1.40 -9.52
N ASP A 100 10.89 0.98 -8.27
CA ASP A 100 12.04 0.16 -7.89
C ASP A 100 11.98 -1.26 -8.52
N HIS A 101 10.77 -1.76 -8.81
CA HIS A 101 10.56 -3.05 -9.46
C HIS A 101 10.93 -3.01 -10.96
N GLN A 102 10.70 -1.88 -11.64
CA GLN A 102 11.11 -1.71 -13.04
C GLN A 102 12.64 -1.68 -13.19
N SER A 103 13.34 -1.04 -12.26
CA SER A 103 14.81 -0.96 -12.26
C SER A 103 15.46 -2.34 -12.13
N ARG A 104 14.89 -3.23 -11.31
CA ARG A 104 15.38 -4.61 -11.16
C ARG A 104 15.13 -5.48 -12.38
N LYS A 105 13.97 -5.36 -13.04
CA LYS A 105 13.70 -6.09 -14.29
C LYS A 105 14.63 -5.67 -15.43
N LYS A 106 14.85 -4.36 -15.60
CA LYS A 106 15.77 -3.85 -16.63
C LYS A 106 17.19 -4.38 -16.47
N ASN A 107 17.72 -4.41 -15.24
CA ASN A 107 19.07 -4.93 -15.00
C ASN A 107 19.18 -6.44 -15.29
N HIS A 108 18.12 -7.21 -15.01
CA HIS A 108 18.10 -8.66 -15.23
C HIS A 108 17.91 -9.06 -16.71
N GLU A 109 17.22 -8.24 -17.50
CA GLU A 109 17.13 -8.38 -18.97
C GLU A 109 18.44 -7.97 -19.64
N GLN A 110 19.10 -6.90 -19.18
CA GLN A 110 20.40 -6.47 -19.71
C GLN A 110 21.53 -7.49 -19.47
N ASP A 111 21.54 -8.18 -18.33
CA ASP A 111 22.50 -9.26 -18.07
C ASP A 111 22.27 -10.49 -18.96
N ARG A 112 21.01 -10.77 -19.34
CA ARG A 112 20.70 -11.83 -20.30
C ARG A 112 21.15 -11.50 -21.72
N GLU A 113 21.06 -10.24 -22.13
CA GLU A 113 21.56 -9.79 -23.44
C GLU A 113 23.09 -9.73 -23.51
N ARG A 114 23.80 -9.64 -22.38
CA ARG A 114 25.28 -9.67 -22.33
C ARG A 114 25.89 -11.07 -22.26
N THR A 115 25.07 -12.09 -22.01
CA THR A 115 25.50 -13.49 -21.89
C THR A 115 25.17 -14.31 -23.15
N LEU A 116 24.69 -13.66 -24.21
CA LEU A 116 24.53 -14.19 -25.57
C LEU A 116 25.53 -13.49 -26.51
#